data_AF-A0A366DWB4-F1
#
_entry.id   AF-A0A366DWB4-F1
#
_cell.length_a   1.000
_cell.length_b   1.000
_cell.length_c   1.000
_cell.angle_alpha   90.00
_cell.angle_beta   90.00
_cell.angle_gamma   90.00
#
_symmetry.space_group_name_H-M   'P 1'
#
loop_
_entity.id
_entity.type
_entity.pdbx_description
1 polymer ?
#
loop_
_entity_poly.entity_id
_entity_poly.type
_entity_poly.pdbx_seq_one_letter_code
_entity_poly.pdbx_strand_id
1 'polypeptide(L)'
;MKVVMSSHFSRRARRVLTTGVALTAAAILTTGLTGTAAAEIESSNQIVDSAGRTVSAIQADTRIDFVAPLDGNPLTREWFHHGRAGFTVAGPDAGNWSGRITLGYQVGYPATAGGKLKFEYSTPGLGVELGTGAVVKIEGLIPRGGIELEVGFGPGIQTVEVASGEISGTDGFLRVSGFHSTVTGVVGPTTIRPFVSVVGASGDTVVTYGPTWTT
;
A
#
# COMPACT_ATOMS: atom_id res chain seq x y z
N MET A 1 27.99 85.08 -32.60
CA MET A 1 29.10 84.74 -33.52
C MET A 1 29.13 83.22 -33.66
N LYS A 2 28.88 82.70 -34.87
CA LYS A 2 28.89 81.27 -35.26
C LYS A 2 30.33 80.78 -35.46
N VAL A 3 30.66 79.54 -35.07
CA VAL A 3 31.49 78.50 -35.76
C VAL A 3 31.31 77.19 -34.95
N VAL A 4 30.55 76.18 -35.39
CA VAL A 4 30.88 74.99 -36.24
C VAL A 4 31.85 73.96 -35.64
N MET A 5 31.25 72.88 -35.09
CA MET A 5 31.40 71.43 -35.37
C MET A 5 32.77 70.77 -35.62
N SER A 6 33.03 69.67 -34.88
CA SER A 6 33.60 68.42 -35.42
C SER A 6 33.22 67.23 -34.55
N SER A 7 32.85 66.13 -35.20
CA SER A 7 32.25 64.90 -34.69
C SER A 7 33.29 63.79 -34.51
N HIS A 8 33.09 62.89 -33.53
CA HIS A 8 33.68 61.55 -33.52
C HIS A 8 32.60 60.50 -33.26
N PHE A 9 32.45 59.61 -34.23
CA PHE A 9 31.58 58.43 -34.20
C PHE A 9 32.27 57.33 -33.39
N SER A 10 31.58 56.69 -32.44
CA SER A 10 31.96 55.36 -31.98
C SER A 10 30.71 54.51 -31.76
N ARG A 11 30.72 53.33 -32.39
CA ARG A 11 29.66 52.30 -32.36
C ARG A 11 29.90 51.37 -31.18
N ARG A 12 28.80 50.75 -30.69
CA ARG A 12 28.65 49.46 -29.94
C ARG A 12 27.83 49.70 -28.66
N ALA A 13 26.94 48.84 -28.21
CA ALA A 13 26.35 47.60 -28.70
C ALA A 13 25.03 47.41 -27.90
N ARG A 14 24.01 46.81 -28.51
CA ARG A 14 22.74 46.50 -27.85
C ARG A 14 22.97 45.48 -26.74
N ARG A 15 22.61 45.81 -25.50
CA ARG A 15 22.52 44.87 -24.38
C ARG A 15 21.15 44.18 -24.45
N VAL A 16 21.16 42.90 -24.80
CA VAL A 16 20.03 41.99 -24.59
C VAL A 16 20.11 41.52 -23.15
N LEU A 17 19.10 41.85 -22.33
CA LEU A 17 18.90 41.24 -21.01
C LEU A 17 18.19 39.90 -21.22
N THR A 18 18.91 38.79 -21.07
CA THR A 18 18.33 37.46 -20.89
C THR A 18 18.18 37.22 -19.39
N THR A 19 16.94 37.32 -18.89
CA THR A 19 16.57 36.99 -17.52
C THR A 19 16.60 35.46 -17.37
N GLY A 20 17.65 34.94 -16.74
CA GLY A 20 17.75 33.52 -16.40
C GLY A 20 16.92 33.22 -15.15
N VAL A 21 15.93 32.34 -15.28
CA VAL A 21 15.20 31.75 -14.14
C VAL A 21 16.11 30.69 -13.52
N ALA A 22 16.61 30.96 -12.31
CA ALA A 22 17.37 29.99 -11.52
C ALA A 22 16.38 29.03 -10.82
N LEU A 23 16.26 27.81 -11.34
CA LEU A 23 15.64 26.69 -10.63
C LEU A 23 16.56 26.29 -9.47
N THR A 24 16.14 26.60 -8.23
CA THR A 24 16.83 26.13 -7.03
C THR A 24 16.30 24.74 -6.69
N ALA A 25 17.12 23.71 -6.95
CA ALA A 25 16.91 22.38 -6.40
C ALA A 25 17.28 22.44 -4.91
N ALA A 26 16.29 22.35 -4.02
CA ALA A 26 16.52 22.23 -2.59
C ALA A 26 17.02 20.81 -2.27
N ALA A 27 18.33 20.64 -2.17
CA ALA A 27 18.95 19.47 -1.58
C ALA A 27 18.91 19.62 -0.04
N ILE A 28 18.23 18.69 0.64
CA ILE A 28 18.22 18.64 2.10
C ILE A 28 19.58 18.09 2.55
N LEU A 29 20.46 18.96 3.06
CA LEU A 29 21.65 18.57 3.82
C LEU A 29 21.28 18.43 5.30
N THR A 30 21.31 17.21 5.84
CA THR A 30 21.26 16.96 7.28
C THR A 30 22.68 16.87 7.85
N THR A 31 23.10 17.88 8.61
CA THR A 31 24.32 17.84 9.44
C THR A 31 23.94 17.38 10.85
N GLY A 32 24.78 16.50 11.44
CA GLY A 32 24.37 15.59 12.51
C GLY A 32 24.52 16.04 13.96
N LEU A 33 24.33 15.01 14.82
CA LEU A 33 24.46 14.89 16.28
C LEU A 33 23.27 15.31 17.15
N THR A 34 22.35 14.37 17.37
CA THR A 34 22.07 13.71 18.67
C THR A 34 21.24 12.45 18.40
N GLY A 35 21.40 11.40 19.19
CA GLY A 35 20.86 10.06 18.94
C GLY A 35 19.34 9.95 19.05
N THR A 36 18.61 10.52 18.10
CA THR A 36 17.27 10.02 17.74
C THR A 36 17.49 8.86 16.79
N ALA A 37 16.93 7.69 17.08
CA ALA A 37 16.80 6.64 16.09
C ALA A 37 16.23 7.29 14.82
N ALA A 38 17.05 7.40 13.78
CA ALA A 38 16.58 7.91 12.50
C ALA A 38 15.56 6.88 12.04
N ALA A 39 14.28 7.25 12.04
CA ALA A 39 13.24 6.43 11.44
C ALA A 39 13.70 6.17 10.00
N GLU A 40 13.96 4.91 9.68
CA GLU A 40 14.38 4.55 8.34
C GLU A 40 13.20 4.84 7.41
N ILE A 41 13.45 5.66 6.39
CA ILE A 41 12.43 5.95 5.39
C ILE A 41 12.45 4.78 4.43
N GLU A 42 11.41 3.95 4.42
CA GLU A 42 11.34 2.84 3.46
C GLU A 42 10.90 3.31 2.09
N SER A 43 10.01 4.30 2.01
CA SER A 43 9.59 4.86 0.73
C SER A 43 9.13 6.31 0.85
N SER A 44 9.37 7.09 -0.20
CA SER A 44 8.85 8.46 -0.32
C SER A 44 8.48 8.76 -1.77
N ASN A 45 7.49 9.62 -1.97
CA ASN A 45 7.17 10.17 -3.27
C ASN A 45 6.73 11.63 -3.11
N GLN A 46 6.86 12.44 -4.15
CA GLN A 46 6.50 13.86 -4.11
C GLN A 46 5.80 14.31 -5.40
N ILE A 47 4.99 15.34 -5.27
CA ILE A 47 4.33 16.04 -6.37
C ILE A 47 4.49 17.56 -6.19
N VAL A 48 4.52 18.30 -7.29
CA VAL A 48 4.33 19.76 -7.24
C VAL A 48 2.84 20.01 -7.49
N ASP A 49 2.17 20.59 -6.49
CA ASP A 49 0.75 20.87 -6.55
C ASP A 49 0.42 22.07 -7.45
N SER A 50 -0.87 22.30 -7.66
CA SER A 50 -1.38 23.39 -8.49
C SER A 50 -1.00 24.80 -8.02
N ALA A 51 -0.60 24.97 -6.75
CA ALA A 51 -0.13 26.23 -6.18
C ALA A 51 1.41 26.35 -6.19
N GLY A 52 2.12 25.40 -6.80
CA GLY A 52 3.58 25.40 -6.89
C GLY A 52 4.27 24.94 -5.59
N ARG A 53 3.56 24.24 -4.71
CA ARG A 53 4.12 23.65 -3.49
C ARG A 53 4.55 22.21 -3.77
N THR A 54 5.70 21.80 -3.25
CA THR A 54 6.14 20.41 -3.27
C THR A 54 5.56 19.69 -2.06
N VAL A 55 4.69 18.72 -2.30
CA VAL A 55 4.04 17.88 -1.29
C VAL A 55 4.65 16.48 -1.36
N SER A 56 5.12 15.96 -0.24
CA SER A 56 5.71 14.62 -0.14
C SER A 56 4.89 13.71 0.76
N ALA A 57 4.68 12.47 0.33
CA ALA A 57 4.22 11.36 1.15
C ALA A 57 5.43 10.50 1.55
N ILE A 58 5.52 10.14 2.82
CA ILE A 58 6.64 9.40 3.41
C ILE A 58 6.08 8.19 4.16
N GLN A 59 6.65 7.03 3.92
CA GLN A 59 6.44 5.83 4.69
C GLN A 59 7.71 5.52 5.48
N ALA A 60 7.57 5.32 6.78
CA ALA A 60 8.66 5.01 7.71
C ALA A 60 8.21 3.99 8.76
N ASP A 61 9.17 3.29 9.37
CA ASP A 61 8.96 2.35 10.48
C ASP A 61 7.93 1.24 10.15
N THR A 62 7.77 0.86 8.88
CA THR A 62 6.77 -0.13 8.49
C THR A 62 7.18 -1.53 8.87
N ARG A 63 6.30 -2.23 9.60
CA ARG A 63 6.48 -3.63 9.99
C ARG A 63 5.17 -4.39 9.87
N ILE A 64 5.22 -5.56 9.24
CA ILE A 64 4.12 -6.51 9.14
C ILE A 64 4.52 -7.79 9.86
N ASP A 65 3.81 -8.10 10.94
CA ASP A 65 4.05 -9.31 11.74
C ASP A 65 2.99 -10.37 11.41
N PHE A 66 3.35 -11.33 10.56
CA PHE A 66 2.51 -12.50 10.34
C PHE A 66 2.53 -13.41 11.58
N VAL A 67 1.35 -13.86 12.00
CA VAL A 67 1.17 -14.72 13.17
C VAL A 67 0.40 -15.99 12.82
N ALA A 68 0.52 -16.99 13.69
CA ALA A 68 -0.33 -18.17 13.59
C ALA A 68 -1.82 -17.75 13.73
N PRO A 69 -2.71 -18.18 12.83
CA PRO A 69 -4.12 -17.81 12.89
C PRO A 69 -4.79 -18.23 14.20
N LEU A 70 -5.54 -17.33 14.81
CA LEU A 70 -6.27 -17.57 16.05
C LEU A 70 -7.37 -18.64 15.89
N ASP A 71 -7.91 -18.79 14.69
CA ASP A 71 -8.93 -19.80 14.36
C ASP A 71 -8.35 -21.20 14.11
N GLY A 72 -7.02 -21.35 14.11
CA GLY A 72 -6.33 -22.60 13.81
C GLY A 72 -6.53 -23.10 12.37
N ASN A 73 -7.10 -22.28 11.48
CA ASN A 73 -7.40 -22.67 10.11
C ASN A 73 -6.15 -22.50 9.23
N PRO A 74 -5.65 -23.56 8.55
CA PRO A 74 -4.47 -23.47 7.68
C PRO A 74 -4.70 -22.59 6.43
N LEU A 75 -5.95 -22.28 6.09
CA LEU A 75 -6.33 -21.38 5.02
C LEU A 75 -6.53 -19.93 5.49
N THR A 76 -6.35 -19.65 6.78
CA THR A 76 -6.36 -18.30 7.31
C THR A 76 -4.94 -17.73 7.32
N ARG A 77 -4.82 -16.43 7.06
CA ARG A 77 -3.61 -15.63 7.25
C ARG A 77 -3.96 -14.47 8.16
N GLU A 78 -3.12 -14.23 9.16
CA GLU A 78 -3.35 -13.22 10.19
C GLU A 78 -2.06 -12.44 10.41
N TRP A 79 -2.17 -11.12 10.58
CA TRP A 79 -1.02 -10.25 10.79
C TRP A 79 -1.36 -8.98 11.58
N PHE A 80 -0.31 -8.35 12.10
CA PHE A 80 -0.36 -7.02 12.69
C PHE A 80 0.45 -6.02 11.85
N HIS A 81 -0.13 -4.86 11.57
CA HIS A 81 0.52 -3.75 10.87
C HIS A 81 0.93 -2.66 11.86
N HIS A 82 2.19 -2.28 11.77
CA HIS A 82 2.81 -1.14 12.44
C HIS A 82 3.44 -0.24 11.38
N GLY A 83 3.35 1.07 11.56
CA GLY A 83 3.98 1.99 10.60
C GLY A 83 3.73 3.44 10.91
N ARG A 84 4.49 4.30 10.23
CA ARG A 84 4.38 5.75 10.28
C ARG A 84 4.17 6.29 8.88
N ALA A 85 3.11 7.06 8.71
CA ALA A 85 2.85 7.86 7.53
C ALA A 85 3.25 9.31 7.84
N GLY A 86 4.21 9.84 7.10
CA GLY A 86 4.66 11.22 7.21
C GLY A 86 4.29 12.05 5.98
N PHE A 87 4.26 13.37 6.15
CA PHE A 87 4.18 14.30 5.03
C PHE A 87 5.12 15.47 5.24
N THR A 88 5.51 16.10 4.13
CA THR A 88 6.18 17.41 4.14
C THR A 88 5.63 18.28 3.01
N VAL A 89 5.56 19.59 3.22
CA VAL A 89 5.12 20.59 2.25
C VAL A 89 6.14 21.72 2.22
N ALA A 90 6.67 22.00 1.03
CA ALA A 90 7.60 23.09 0.78
C ALA A 90 7.08 23.99 -0.34
N GLY A 91 7.49 25.26 -0.35
CA GLY A 91 7.11 26.23 -1.38
C GLY A 91 6.21 27.36 -0.85
N PRO A 92 5.53 28.11 -1.74
CA PRO A 92 4.75 29.28 -1.38
C PRO A 92 3.63 28.93 -0.39
N ASP A 93 3.47 29.73 0.67
CA ASP A 93 2.35 29.61 1.62
C ASP A 93 2.17 28.21 2.25
N ALA A 94 3.24 27.42 2.33
CA ALA A 94 3.20 26.04 2.83
C ALA A 94 2.68 25.92 4.28
N GLY A 95 2.85 26.96 5.11
CA GLY A 95 2.32 27.00 6.48
C GLY A 95 0.79 26.96 6.56
N ASN A 96 0.09 27.36 5.50
CA ASN A 96 -1.37 27.33 5.39
C ASN A 96 -1.87 26.12 4.60
N TRP A 97 -0.99 25.16 4.28
CA TRP A 97 -1.40 23.95 3.58
C TRP A 97 -2.27 23.06 4.48
N SER A 98 -3.26 22.40 3.89
CA SER A 98 -4.11 21.41 4.55
C SER A 98 -4.46 20.26 3.59
N GLY A 99 -4.72 19.09 4.16
CA GLY A 99 -5.11 17.91 3.41
C GLY A 99 -5.42 16.72 4.32
N ARG A 100 -5.43 15.53 3.73
CA ARG A 100 -5.65 14.26 4.42
C ARG A 100 -4.49 13.32 4.15
N ILE A 101 -4.03 12.64 5.20
CA ILE A 101 -3.05 11.55 5.11
C ILE A 101 -3.76 10.22 5.35
N THR A 102 -3.39 9.21 4.58
CA THR A 102 -3.89 7.84 4.72
C THR A 102 -2.72 6.86 4.73
N LEU A 103 -2.66 6.02 5.76
CA LEU A 103 -1.82 4.82 5.82
C LEU A 103 -2.68 3.61 5.48
N GLY A 104 -2.18 2.73 4.62
CA GLY A 104 -2.88 1.51 4.25
C GLY A 104 -1.97 0.46 3.65
N TYR A 105 -2.57 -0.60 3.13
CA TYR A 105 -1.88 -1.57 2.30
C TYR A 105 -2.80 -2.21 1.28
N GLN A 106 -2.19 -2.78 0.25
CA GLN A 106 -2.81 -3.71 -0.67
C GLN A 106 -2.51 -5.14 -0.21
N VAL A 107 -3.49 -6.04 -0.32
CA VAL A 107 -3.34 -7.48 -0.06
C VAL A 107 -3.72 -8.26 -1.31
N GLY A 108 -2.94 -9.29 -1.64
CA GLY A 108 -3.19 -10.15 -2.79
C GLY A 108 -2.79 -11.59 -2.51
N TYR A 109 -3.55 -12.53 -3.05
CA TYR A 109 -3.29 -13.96 -3.00
C TYR A 109 -3.88 -14.65 -4.23
N PRO A 110 -3.28 -15.76 -4.70
CA PRO A 110 -3.55 -16.28 -6.05
C PRO A 110 -4.86 -17.06 -6.16
N ALA A 111 -5.27 -17.75 -5.09
CA ALA A 111 -6.43 -18.62 -5.12
C ALA A 111 -7.20 -18.59 -3.79
N THR A 112 -8.51 -18.80 -3.87
CA THR A 112 -9.39 -18.93 -2.72
C THR A 112 -9.98 -20.33 -2.66
N ALA A 113 -10.16 -20.88 -1.48
CA ALA A 113 -10.82 -22.16 -1.28
C ALA A 113 -12.05 -22.01 -0.39
N GLY A 114 -13.20 -22.43 -0.92
CA GLY A 114 -14.44 -22.59 -0.17
C GLY A 114 -14.63 -24.06 0.22
N GLY A 115 -14.86 -24.34 1.50
CA GLY A 115 -15.18 -25.68 1.96
C GLY A 115 -16.67 -25.98 1.86
N LYS A 116 -17.07 -26.99 1.09
CA LYS A 116 -18.36 -27.68 1.26
C LYS A 116 -18.06 -29.05 1.85
N LEU A 117 -18.48 -29.27 3.08
CA LEU A 117 -18.28 -30.57 3.73
C LEU A 117 -19.39 -31.52 3.25
N LYS A 118 -19.06 -32.46 2.36
CA LYS A 118 -20.00 -33.46 1.86
C LYS A 118 -19.91 -34.73 2.71
N PHE A 119 -20.83 -34.86 3.65
CA PHE A 119 -21.00 -36.13 4.38
C PHE A 119 -21.87 -37.07 3.55
N GLU A 120 -21.25 -38.05 2.88
CA GLU A 120 -21.99 -39.17 2.29
C GLU A 120 -22.11 -40.29 3.33
N TYR A 121 -23.23 -40.30 4.05
CA TYR A 121 -23.58 -41.43 4.92
C TYR A 121 -24.41 -42.43 4.12
N SER A 122 -23.79 -43.51 3.68
CA SER A 122 -24.50 -44.68 3.13
C SER A 122 -24.68 -45.71 4.24
N THR A 123 -25.92 -45.96 4.65
CA THR A 123 -26.24 -47.07 5.56
C THR A 123 -26.03 -48.40 4.84
N PRO A 124 -25.43 -49.42 5.49
CA PRO A 124 -25.30 -50.75 4.90
C PRO A 124 -26.66 -51.28 4.43
N GLY A 125 -26.78 -51.57 3.15
CA GLY A 125 -27.95 -52.23 2.58
C GLY A 125 -27.72 -53.74 2.55
N LEU A 126 -28.70 -54.51 3.03
CA LEU A 126 -28.77 -55.95 2.79
C LEU A 126 -29.56 -56.18 1.50
N GLY A 127 -28.86 -56.59 0.44
CA GLY A 127 -29.48 -57.03 -0.81
C GLY A 127 -29.61 -58.56 -0.82
N VAL A 128 -30.79 -59.07 -1.17
CA VAL A 128 -31.01 -60.50 -1.44
C VAL A 128 -31.25 -60.66 -2.93
N GLU A 129 -30.32 -61.31 -3.63
CA GLU A 129 -30.46 -61.65 -5.03
C GLU A 129 -31.07 -63.06 -5.12
N LEU A 130 -32.35 -63.15 -5.51
CA LEU A 130 -33.05 -64.43 -5.67
C LEU A 130 -32.74 -65.06 -7.02
N GLY A 131 -31.58 -65.70 -7.11
CA GLY A 131 -31.27 -66.75 -8.10
C GLY A 131 -31.49 -68.14 -7.51
N THR A 132 -31.19 -69.22 -8.26
CA THR A 132 -31.31 -70.65 -7.89
C THR A 132 -30.44 -71.12 -6.71
N GLY A 133 -30.05 -70.20 -5.84
CA GLY A 133 -29.40 -70.32 -4.55
C GLY A 133 -29.34 -68.92 -3.94
N ALA A 134 -29.93 -68.71 -2.77
CA ALA A 134 -29.96 -67.40 -2.13
C ALA A 134 -28.55 -66.99 -1.66
N VAL A 135 -27.94 -66.00 -2.32
CA VAL A 135 -26.66 -65.41 -1.89
C VAL A 135 -26.96 -64.06 -1.23
N VAL A 136 -26.64 -63.94 0.06
CA VAL A 136 -26.73 -62.68 0.79
C VAL A 136 -25.44 -61.90 0.53
N LYS A 137 -25.52 -60.77 -0.16
CA LYS A 137 -24.40 -59.84 -0.34
C LYS A 137 -24.55 -58.70 0.65
N ILE A 138 -23.47 -58.40 1.38
CA ILE A 138 -23.36 -57.19 2.20
C ILE A 138 -22.56 -56.18 1.38
N GLU A 139 -23.21 -55.13 0.88
CA GLU A 139 -22.54 -54.07 0.12
C GLU A 139 -22.37 -52.82 1.01
N GLY A 140 -21.17 -52.21 0.95
CA GLY A 140 -20.89 -50.92 1.60
C GLY A 140 -20.58 -50.95 3.10
N LEU A 141 -19.59 -51.74 3.55
CA LEU A 141 -19.21 -51.84 4.97
C LEU A 141 -18.46 -50.64 5.57
N ILE A 142 -17.97 -49.69 4.76
CA ILE A 142 -17.08 -48.63 5.25
C ILE A 142 -17.70 -47.26 4.94
N PRO A 143 -18.00 -46.44 5.97
CA PRO A 143 -18.43 -45.07 5.74
C PRO A 143 -17.34 -44.29 5.00
N ARG A 144 -17.70 -43.63 3.90
CA ARG A 144 -16.79 -42.81 3.09
C ARG A 144 -17.11 -41.33 3.33
N GLY A 145 -16.23 -40.63 4.04
CA GLY A 145 -16.25 -39.18 4.11
C GLY A 145 -15.35 -38.59 3.02
N GLY A 146 -15.86 -37.66 2.22
CA GLY A 146 -15.09 -36.91 1.25
C GLY A 146 -15.10 -35.41 1.59
N ILE A 147 -13.96 -34.75 1.46
CA ILE A 147 -13.88 -33.28 1.53
C ILE A 147 -13.73 -32.81 0.09
N GLU A 148 -14.71 -32.05 -0.41
CA GLU A 148 -14.61 -31.38 -1.71
C GLU A 148 -14.18 -29.93 -1.46
N LEU A 149 -13.00 -29.57 -1.96
CA LEU A 149 -12.48 -28.22 -1.87
C LEU A 149 -12.71 -27.51 -3.20
N GLU A 150 -13.60 -26.53 -3.23
CA GLU A 150 -13.81 -25.69 -4.41
C GLU A 150 -12.73 -24.61 -4.40
N VAL A 151 -11.70 -24.78 -5.25
CA VAL A 151 -10.62 -23.81 -5.41
C VAL A 151 -10.94 -22.90 -6.59
N GLY A 152 -11.10 -21.60 -6.31
CA GLY A 152 -11.29 -20.55 -7.30
C GLY A 152 -10.12 -19.58 -7.36
N PHE A 153 -10.17 -18.63 -8.29
CA PHE A 153 -9.22 -17.52 -8.33
C PHE A 153 -9.35 -16.64 -7.08
N GLY A 154 -8.22 -16.09 -6.62
CA GLY A 154 -8.23 -15.08 -5.57
C GLY A 154 -9.00 -13.82 -6.01
N PRO A 155 -9.37 -12.93 -5.08
CA PRO A 155 -10.21 -11.75 -5.36
C PRO A 155 -9.48 -10.62 -6.10
N GLY A 156 -8.30 -10.87 -6.67
CA GLY A 156 -7.38 -9.84 -7.13
C GLY A 156 -6.71 -9.10 -5.97
N ILE A 157 -6.28 -7.87 -6.22
CA ILE A 157 -5.64 -7.01 -5.21
C ILE A 157 -6.72 -6.21 -4.49
N GLN A 158 -6.76 -6.33 -3.17
CA GLN A 158 -7.68 -5.60 -2.30
C GLN A 158 -6.93 -4.50 -1.55
N THR A 159 -7.54 -3.33 -1.40
CA THR A 159 -6.95 -2.19 -0.67
C THR A 159 -7.61 -2.05 0.69
N VAL A 160 -6.79 -1.92 1.73
CA VAL A 160 -7.24 -1.71 3.11
C VAL A 160 -6.67 -0.39 3.60
N GLU A 161 -7.56 0.50 4.03
CA GLU A 161 -7.21 1.70 4.78
C GLU A 161 -7.04 1.34 6.25
N VAL A 162 -5.87 1.64 6.82
CA VAL A 162 -5.50 1.28 8.18
C VAL A 162 -5.81 2.43 9.12
N ALA A 163 -5.40 3.64 8.75
CA ALA A 163 -5.73 4.86 9.45
C ALA A 163 -5.65 6.06 8.52
N SER A 164 -6.48 7.07 8.78
CA SER A 164 -6.43 8.34 8.09
C SER A 164 -6.70 9.50 9.04
N GLY A 165 -6.31 10.69 8.63
CA GLY A 165 -6.54 11.91 9.40
C GLY A 165 -6.34 13.17 8.57
N GLU A 166 -7.00 14.24 8.99
CA GLU A 166 -6.75 15.58 8.46
C GLU A 166 -5.40 16.09 8.98
N ILE A 167 -4.64 16.74 8.12
CA ILE A 167 -3.30 17.27 8.38
C ILE A 167 -3.19 18.69 7.85
N SER A 168 -2.34 19.49 8.49
CA SER A 168 -2.10 20.88 8.11
C SER A 168 -0.68 21.31 8.47
N GLY A 169 -0.21 22.37 7.82
CA GLY A 169 1.13 22.90 8.01
C GLY A 169 2.16 22.25 7.09
N THR A 170 3.44 22.40 7.45
CA THR A 170 4.58 22.04 6.61
C THR A 170 5.07 20.61 6.79
N ASP A 171 4.74 19.97 7.90
CA ASP A 171 5.17 18.61 8.20
C ASP A 171 4.30 18.00 9.29
N GLY A 172 4.33 16.68 9.37
CA GLY A 172 3.65 15.94 10.42
C GLY A 172 3.64 14.45 10.12
N PHE A 173 3.06 13.68 11.05
CA PHE A 173 2.96 12.24 10.88
C PHE A 173 1.74 11.63 11.59
N LEU A 174 1.27 10.53 11.03
CA LEU A 174 0.31 9.60 11.61
C LEU A 174 1.08 8.30 11.92
N ARG A 175 0.86 7.70 13.09
CA ARG A 175 1.50 6.44 13.48
C ARG A 175 0.44 5.43 13.92
N VAL A 176 0.63 4.19 13.49
CA VAL A 176 -0.19 3.05 13.86
C VAL A 176 0.70 1.96 14.44
N SER A 177 0.20 1.28 15.46
CA SER A 177 0.86 0.12 16.05
C SER A 177 -0.19 -0.93 16.40
N GLY A 178 0.02 -2.17 15.95
CA GLY A 178 -0.82 -3.30 16.30
C GLY A 178 -2.16 -3.31 15.57
N PHE A 179 -2.25 -2.74 14.37
CA PHE A 179 -3.47 -2.85 13.58
C PHE A 179 -3.64 -4.29 13.10
N HIS A 180 -4.66 -4.95 13.60
CA HIS A 180 -4.94 -6.35 13.33
C HIS A 180 -5.63 -6.53 11.98
N SER A 181 -5.27 -7.58 11.25
CA SER A 181 -5.98 -8.00 10.06
C SER A 181 -5.88 -9.50 9.80
N THR A 182 -6.88 -9.99 9.08
CA THR A 182 -7.00 -11.40 8.74
C THR A 182 -7.71 -11.58 7.40
N VAL A 183 -7.36 -12.64 6.68
CA VAL A 183 -8.10 -13.13 5.53
C VAL A 183 -8.15 -14.65 5.57
N THR A 184 -9.29 -15.23 5.21
CA THR A 184 -9.51 -16.68 5.21
C THR A 184 -9.80 -17.22 3.83
N GLY A 185 -9.71 -18.54 3.68
CA GLY A 185 -9.83 -19.23 2.41
C GLY A 185 -8.62 -19.06 1.50
N VAL A 186 -7.48 -18.58 2.00
CA VAL A 186 -6.28 -18.35 1.18
C VAL A 186 -5.62 -19.66 0.78
N VAL A 187 -5.43 -19.82 -0.53
CA VAL A 187 -4.57 -20.86 -1.10
C VAL A 187 -3.36 -20.18 -1.75
N GLY A 188 -2.17 -20.49 -1.24
CA GLY A 188 -0.89 -19.92 -1.68
C GLY A 188 -0.34 -18.84 -0.73
N PRO A 189 0.73 -18.13 -1.17
CA PRO A 189 1.31 -17.04 -0.41
C PRO A 189 0.38 -15.81 -0.42
N THR A 190 0.37 -15.07 0.68
CA THR A 190 -0.27 -13.75 0.77
C THR A 190 0.79 -12.68 0.71
N THR A 191 0.61 -11.73 -0.20
CA THR A 191 1.50 -10.59 -0.37
C THR A 191 0.80 -9.32 0.09
N ILE A 192 1.49 -8.51 0.89
CA ILE A 192 1.04 -7.22 1.40
C ILE A 192 1.97 -6.12 0.85
N ARG A 193 1.39 -5.06 0.27
CA ARG A 193 2.12 -3.86 -0.17
C ARG A 193 1.62 -2.63 0.60
N PRO A 194 2.38 -2.12 1.56
CA PRO A 194 2.02 -0.92 2.29
C PRO A 194 2.10 0.33 1.40
N PHE A 195 1.26 1.31 1.69
CA PHE A 195 1.26 2.59 1.02
C PHE A 195 0.93 3.74 1.99
N VAL A 196 1.40 4.93 1.63
CA VAL A 196 0.98 6.20 2.22
C VAL A 196 0.48 7.11 1.12
N SER A 197 -0.70 7.68 1.33
CA SER A 197 -1.30 8.68 0.45
C SER A 197 -1.47 10.00 1.18
N VAL A 198 -1.15 11.10 0.50
CA VAL A 198 -1.42 12.46 0.94
C VAL A 198 -2.26 13.14 -0.14
N VAL A 199 -3.43 13.64 0.25
CA VAL A 199 -4.38 14.34 -0.62
C VAL A 199 -4.50 15.77 -0.10
N GLY A 200 -4.06 16.75 -0.88
CA GLY A 200 -4.24 18.17 -0.54
C GLY A 200 -5.69 18.60 -0.67
N ALA A 201 -6.08 19.70 0.00
CA ALA A 201 -7.43 20.26 -0.11
C ALA A 201 -7.83 20.68 -1.55
N SER A 202 -6.85 20.89 -2.43
CA SER A 202 -7.06 21.11 -3.88
C SER A 202 -7.42 19.84 -4.66
N GLY A 203 -7.28 18.66 -4.06
CA GLY A 203 -7.41 17.35 -4.71
C GLY A 203 -6.09 16.76 -5.24
N ASP A 204 -5.01 17.54 -5.26
CA ASP A 204 -3.68 17.07 -5.67
C ASP A 204 -3.24 15.93 -4.75
N THR A 205 -2.87 14.78 -5.35
CA THR A 205 -2.63 13.53 -4.60
C THR A 205 -1.24 12.99 -4.90
N VAL A 206 -0.52 12.60 -3.86
CA VAL A 206 0.73 11.85 -3.94
C VAL A 206 0.62 10.56 -3.15
N VAL A 207 1.13 9.47 -3.72
CA VAL A 207 1.15 8.15 -3.09
C VAL A 207 2.56 7.58 -3.18
N THR A 208 3.04 7.01 -2.08
CA THR A 208 4.26 6.21 -2.05
C THR A 208 3.90 4.77 -1.67
N TYR A 209 4.62 3.81 -2.24
CA TYR A 209 4.46 2.39 -1.96
C TYR A 209 5.76 1.84 -1.39
N GLY A 210 5.64 1.15 -0.26
CA GLY A 210 6.77 0.49 0.39
C GLY A 210 7.09 -0.90 -0.20
N PRO A 211 8.13 -1.55 0.35
CA PRO A 211 8.48 -2.92 -0.01
C PRO A 211 7.34 -3.90 0.32
N THR A 212 7.23 -4.97 -0.46
CA THR A 212 6.21 -6.01 -0.26
C THR A 212 6.62 -6.99 0.84
N TRP A 213 5.64 -7.45 1.61
CA TRP A 213 5.78 -8.45 2.66
C TRP A 213 5.02 -9.71 2.24
N THR A 214 5.64 -10.87 2.38
CA THR A 214 5.07 -12.15 1.95
C THR A 214 5.18 -13.17 3.08
N THR A 215 4.14 -13.97 3.25
CA THR A 215 4.10 -15.14 4.13
C THR A 215 4.24 -16.45 3.38
#